data_AF-R1G9B2-F1
#
_entry.id   AF-R1G9B2-F1
#
_cell.length_a   1.000
_cell.length_b   1.000
_cell.length_c   1.000
_cell.angle_alpha   90.00
_cell.angle_beta   90.00
_cell.angle_gamma   90.00
#
_symmetry.space_group_name_H-M   'P 1'
#
loop_
_entity.id
_entity.type
_entity.pdbx_description
1 polymer ?
#
loop_
_entity_poly.entity_id
_entity_poly.type
_entity_poly.pdbx_seq_one_letter_code
_entity_poly.pdbx_strand_id
1 'polypeptide(L)'
;MIDTFSYQNKSEIIEERIRWARQRAKESESPDMHGYAIILEVLYNLARERAPEVLRQLEKVVERTDAFTYDIQKLSAIRDYIRDHISPSEQENTRKQKIQYLKEGLEKLLDWDVEDYLYDLYKSIRSGDLIPLDFDFYLERVRDWAYFTGHRLDWETKIRYARKEAAYDRLSSHIKCLLSNPEGYMQHLKSGDLEKFVRELCKS
;
A
#
# COMPACT_ATOMS: atom_id res chain seq x y z
N MET A 1 -31.49 -22.58 -19.18
CA MET A 1 -30.63 -21.39 -19.28
C MET A 1 -29.40 -21.66 -18.43
N ILE A 2 -28.25 -21.77 -19.06
CA ILE A 2 -26.98 -22.05 -18.38
C ILE A 2 -26.45 -20.73 -17.84
N ASP A 3 -26.30 -20.70 -16.53
CA ASP A 3 -25.85 -19.61 -15.70
C ASP A 3 -24.46 -19.13 -16.17
N THR A 4 -24.43 -18.00 -16.87
CA THR A 4 -23.23 -17.45 -17.52
C THR A 4 -22.52 -16.39 -16.67
N PHE A 5 -22.92 -16.20 -15.41
CA PHE A 5 -22.41 -15.12 -14.56
C PHE A 5 -21.11 -15.43 -13.78
N SER A 6 -20.55 -16.63 -13.88
CA SER A 6 -19.44 -17.08 -13.01
C SER A 6 -18.01 -16.86 -13.58
N TYR A 7 -17.87 -16.51 -14.86
CA TYR A 7 -16.55 -16.46 -15.52
C TYR A 7 -15.93 -15.06 -15.72
N GLN A 8 -16.59 -13.96 -15.31
CA GLN A 8 -16.20 -12.61 -15.77
C GLN A 8 -15.34 -11.75 -14.83
N ASN A 9 -14.96 -12.21 -13.63
CA ASN A 9 -14.14 -11.42 -12.69
C ASN A 9 -12.85 -12.14 -12.26
N LYS A 10 -12.06 -12.59 -13.25
CA LYS A 10 -10.68 -13.04 -13.04
C LYS A 10 -9.73 -12.10 -13.78
N SER A 11 -8.69 -11.69 -13.09
CA SER A 11 -7.56 -10.97 -13.67
C SER A 11 -6.48 -11.97 -14.07
N GLU A 12 -6.35 -12.25 -15.37
CA GLU A 12 -5.27 -13.11 -15.87
C GLU A 12 -3.89 -12.51 -15.57
N ILE A 13 -3.78 -11.19 -15.59
CA ILE A 13 -2.55 -10.42 -15.40
C ILE A 13 -2.05 -10.55 -13.96
N ILE A 14 -2.92 -10.31 -12.96
CA ILE A 14 -2.52 -10.42 -11.55
C ILE A 14 -2.19 -11.87 -11.22
N GLU A 15 -2.97 -12.84 -11.71
CA GLU A 15 -2.70 -14.26 -11.50
C GLU A 15 -1.37 -14.70 -12.13
N GLU A 16 -1.04 -14.21 -13.32
CA GLU A 16 0.24 -14.45 -13.97
C GLU A 16 1.40 -13.84 -13.18
N ARG A 17 1.24 -12.61 -12.68
CA ARG A 17 2.25 -11.94 -11.85
C ARG A 17 2.50 -12.69 -10.55
N ILE A 18 1.45 -13.22 -9.91
CA ILE A 18 1.57 -14.08 -8.72
C ILE A 18 2.34 -15.36 -9.05
N ARG A 19 1.99 -16.05 -10.15
CA ARG A 19 2.70 -17.28 -10.58
C ARG A 19 4.17 -17.01 -10.86
N TRP A 20 4.46 -15.94 -11.61
CA TRP A 20 5.82 -15.50 -11.90
C TRP A 20 6.61 -15.22 -10.62
N ALA A 21 6.05 -14.44 -9.68
CA ALA A 21 6.71 -14.09 -8.43
C ALA A 21 7.00 -15.32 -7.57
N ARG A 22 6.05 -16.27 -7.47
CA ARG A 22 6.24 -17.54 -6.77
C ARG A 22 7.33 -18.40 -7.38
N GLN A 23 7.35 -18.51 -8.71
CA GLN A 23 8.37 -19.28 -9.40
C GLN A 23 9.75 -18.69 -9.15
N ARG A 24 9.88 -17.37 -9.31
CA ARG A 24 11.13 -16.66 -9.07
C ARG A 24 11.59 -16.74 -7.61
N ALA A 25 10.66 -16.68 -6.65
CA ALA A 25 10.96 -16.89 -5.23
C ALA A 25 11.52 -18.28 -4.94
N LYS A 26 11.04 -19.33 -5.61
CA LYS A 26 11.58 -20.70 -5.49
C LYS A 26 12.97 -20.84 -6.12
N GLU A 27 13.19 -20.21 -7.28
CA GLU A 27 14.46 -20.29 -8.01
C GLU A 27 15.58 -19.50 -7.34
N SER A 28 15.25 -18.35 -6.74
CA SER A 28 16.22 -17.40 -6.19
C SER A 28 16.31 -17.40 -4.67
N GLU A 29 15.46 -18.17 -3.99
CA GLU A 29 15.24 -18.12 -2.53
C GLU A 29 15.04 -16.68 -2.00
N SER A 30 14.54 -15.77 -2.86
CA SER A 30 14.41 -14.35 -2.55
C SER A 30 13.24 -14.09 -1.59
N PRO A 31 13.49 -13.59 -0.37
CA PRO A 31 12.43 -13.24 0.56
C PRO A 31 11.52 -12.13 0.04
N ASP A 32 12.07 -11.18 -0.74
CA ASP A 32 11.31 -10.08 -1.33
C ASP A 32 10.33 -10.57 -2.39
N MET A 33 10.75 -11.51 -3.26
CA MET A 33 9.85 -12.15 -4.23
C MET A 33 8.74 -12.95 -3.54
N HIS A 34 9.08 -13.64 -2.45
CA HIS A 34 8.11 -14.37 -1.65
C HIS A 34 7.08 -13.42 -1.01
N GLY A 35 7.56 -12.34 -0.40
CA GLY A 35 6.71 -11.30 0.18
C GLY A 35 5.80 -10.64 -0.86
N TYR A 36 6.36 -10.29 -2.02
CA TYR A 36 5.61 -9.71 -3.14
C TYR A 36 4.48 -10.64 -3.62
N ALA A 37 4.77 -11.94 -3.81
CA ALA A 37 3.77 -12.92 -4.20
C ALA A 37 2.63 -13.05 -3.19
N ILE A 38 2.95 -13.10 -1.89
CA ILE A 38 1.96 -13.19 -0.81
C ILE A 38 1.07 -11.93 -0.79
N ILE A 39 1.68 -10.75 -0.84
CA ILE A 39 0.94 -9.48 -0.82
C ILE A 39 -0.03 -9.40 -2.01
N LEU A 40 0.44 -9.72 -3.22
CA LEU A 40 -0.40 -9.70 -4.42
C LEU A 40 -1.58 -10.67 -4.32
N GLU A 41 -1.36 -11.90 -3.85
CA GLU A 41 -2.41 -12.90 -3.72
C GLU A 41 -3.48 -12.47 -2.72
N VAL A 42 -3.07 -11.96 -1.54
CA VAL A 42 -4.00 -11.49 -0.52
C VAL A 42 -4.78 -10.28 -1.02
N LEU A 43 -4.09 -9.31 -1.65
CA LEU A 43 -4.72 -8.12 -2.24
C LEU A 43 -5.74 -8.50 -3.32
N TYR A 44 -5.38 -9.40 -4.23
CA TYR A 44 -6.24 -9.86 -5.31
C TYR A 44 -7.51 -10.53 -4.78
N ASN A 45 -7.36 -11.45 -3.81
CA ASN A 45 -8.50 -12.14 -3.22
C ASN A 45 -9.44 -11.16 -2.49
N LEU A 46 -8.88 -10.22 -1.72
CA LEU A 46 -9.67 -9.18 -1.04
C LEU A 46 -10.41 -8.28 -2.04
N ALA A 47 -9.74 -7.84 -3.11
CA ALA A 47 -10.36 -7.01 -4.13
C ALA A 47 -11.51 -7.75 -4.83
N ARG A 48 -11.32 -9.03 -5.20
CA ARG A 48 -12.38 -9.85 -5.81
C ARG A 48 -13.59 -10.02 -4.90
N GLU A 49 -13.38 -10.19 -3.61
CA GLU A 49 -14.45 -10.41 -2.63
C GLU A 49 -15.20 -9.11 -2.31
N ARG A 50 -14.47 -8.01 -2.11
CA ARG A 50 -15.02 -6.80 -1.47
C ARG A 50 -15.28 -5.65 -2.44
N ALA A 51 -14.49 -5.54 -3.50
CA ALA A 51 -14.56 -4.45 -4.48
C ALA A 51 -14.22 -4.95 -5.90
N PRO A 52 -14.93 -5.95 -6.44
CA PRO A 52 -14.60 -6.52 -7.75
C PRO A 52 -14.60 -5.47 -8.88
N GLU A 53 -15.32 -4.37 -8.70
CA GLU A 53 -15.41 -3.24 -9.65
C GLU A 53 -14.08 -2.53 -9.88
N VAL A 54 -13.10 -2.68 -8.98
CA VAL A 54 -11.79 -2.01 -9.07
C VAL A 54 -10.69 -2.90 -9.64
N LEU A 55 -10.99 -4.17 -9.96
CA LEU A 55 -9.98 -5.14 -10.41
C LEU A 55 -9.20 -4.64 -11.63
N ARG A 56 -9.87 -3.98 -12.58
CA ARG A 56 -9.21 -3.42 -13.77
C ARG A 56 -8.24 -2.29 -13.44
N GLN A 57 -8.55 -1.45 -12.45
CA GLN A 57 -7.66 -0.40 -11.98
C GLN A 57 -6.48 -1.01 -11.22
N LEU A 58 -6.76 -2.01 -10.39
CA LEU A 58 -5.74 -2.73 -9.63
C LEU A 58 -4.74 -3.45 -10.56
N GLU A 59 -5.22 -4.06 -11.66
CA GLU A 59 -4.37 -4.65 -12.70
C GLU A 59 -3.29 -3.69 -13.18
N LYS A 60 -3.70 -2.48 -13.57
CA LYS A 60 -2.79 -1.45 -14.06
C LYS A 60 -1.76 -1.02 -13.01
N VAL A 61 -2.17 -0.98 -11.73
CA VAL A 61 -1.24 -0.71 -10.62
C VAL A 61 -0.23 -1.84 -10.52
N VAL A 62 -0.67 -3.09 -10.56
CA VAL A 62 0.21 -4.27 -10.46
C VAL A 62 1.19 -4.36 -11.63
N GLU A 63 0.77 -4.01 -12.85
CA GLU A 63 1.64 -3.95 -14.04
C GLU A 63 2.82 -2.99 -13.86
N ARG A 64 2.66 -1.94 -13.04
CA ARG A 64 3.70 -0.94 -12.76
C ARG A 64 4.50 -1.24 -11.49
N THR A 65 4.26 -2.38 -10.85
CA THR A 65 4.99 -2.78 -9.64
C THR A 65 5.96 -3.91 -9.91
N ASP A 66 7.06 -3.92 -9.16
CA ASP A 66 7.99 -5.03 -9.12
C ASP A 66 8.27 -5.46 -7.67
N ALA A 67 9.07 -6.51 -7.48
CA ALA A 67 9.41 -7.04 -6.16
C ALA A 67 10.45 -6.16 -5.43
N PHE A 68 10.19 -4.86 -5.36
CA PHE A 68 10.96 -3.88 -4.58
C PHE A 68 10.20 -3.50 -3.32
N THR A 69 10.93 -3.14 -2.26
CA THR A 69 10.32 -2.82 -0.95
C THR A 69 9.25 -1.73 -1.02
N TYR A 70 9.48 -0.67 -1.81
CA TYR A 70 8.51 0.42 -2.00
C TYR A 70 7.20 -0.10 -2.61
N ASP A 71 7.28 -0.86 -3.69
CA ASP A 71 6.10 -1.42 -4.37
C ASP A 71 5.35 -2.42 -3.50
N ILE A 72 6.07 -3.30 -2.80
CA ILE A 72 5.48 -4.25 -1.85
C ILE A 72 4.69 -3.50 -0.77
N GLN A 73 5.23 -2.40 -0.26
CA GLN A 73 4.58 -1.59 0.76
C GLN A 73 3.40 -0.78 0.21
N LYS A 74 3.51 -0.25 -1.01
CA LYS A 74 2.41 0.39 -1.74
C LYS A 74 1.21 -0.57 -1.89
N LEU A 75 1.47 -1.79 -2.36
CA LEU A 75 0.45 -2.83 -2.48
C LEU A 75 -0.12 -3.26 -1.11
N SER A 76 0.72 -3.30 -0.07
CA SER A 76 0.28 -3.59 1.30
C SER A 76 -0.69 -2.52 1.83
N ALA A 77 -0.43 -1.24 1.54
CA ALA A 77 -1.30 -0.14 1.94
C ALA A 77 -2.66 -0.19 1.22
N ILE A 78 -2.68 -0.51 -0.08
CA ILE A 78 -3.93 -0.72 -0.83
C ILE A 78 -4.73 -1.89 -0.23
N ARG A 79 -4.05 -3.01 0.05
CA ARG A 79 -4.66 -4.20 0.68
C ARG A 79 -5.30 -3.85 2.01
N ASP A 80 -4.56 -3.15 2.86
CA ASP A 80 -5.03 -2.75 4.19
C ASP A 80 -6.22 -1.79 4.07
N TYR A 81 -6.20 -0.86 3.13
CA TYR A 81 -7.34 0.01 2.87
C TYR A 81 -8.60 -0.78 2.50
N ILE A 82 -8.52 -1.72 1.55
CA ILE A 82 -9.66 -2.55 1.15
C ILE A 82 -10.17 -3.39 2.34
N ARG A 83 -9.26 -3.98 3.11
CA ARG A 83 -9.59 -4.79 4.30
C ARG A 83 -10.32 -3.97 5.36
N ASP A 84 -9.87 -2.75 5.62
CA ASP A 84 -10.29 -1.98 6.78
C ASP A 84 -11.47 -1.04 6.47
N HIS A 85 -11.61 -0.59 5.22
CA HIS A 85 -12.61 0.42 4.86
C HIS A 85 -13.73 -0.06 3.94
N ILE A 86 -13.56 -1.18 3.23
CA ILE A 86 -14.59 -1.76 2.36
C ILE A 86 -15.24 -2.96 3.07
N SER A 87 -16.26 -2.68 3.87
CA SER A 87 -16.98 -3.72 4.62
C SER A 87 -18.19 -4.24 3.85
N PRO A 88 -18.38 -5.58 3.77
CA PRO A 88 -19.62 -6.16 3.23
C PRO A 88 -20.87 -5.82 4.04
N SER A 89 -20.72 -5.47 5.32
CA SER A 89 -21.83 -5.14 6.23
C SER A 89 -22.25 -3.66 6.20
N GLU A 90 -21.53 -2.83 5.44
CA GLU A 90 -21.82 -1.40 5.35
C GLU A 90 -23.05 -1.14 4.47
N GLN A 91 -23.72 0.00 4.71
CA GLN A 91 -24.84 0.41 3.86
C GLN A 91 -24.40 0.53 2.41
N GLU A 92 -25.21 -0.01 1.50
CA GLU A 92 -24.90 -0.14 0.07
C GLU A 92 -24.44 1.17 -0.58
N ASN A 93 -25.11 2.30 -0.26
CA ASN A 93 -24.75 3.60 -0.82
C ASN A 93 -23.36 4.08 -0.35
N THR A 94 -23.08 3.95 0.94
CA THR A 94 -21.77 4.29 1.52
C THR A 94 -20.67 3.40 0.94
N ARG A 95 -20.94 2.09 0.83
CA ARG A 95 -20.02 1.13 0.24
C ARG A 95 -19.71 1.48 -1.23
N LYS A 96 -20.74 1.78 -2.03
CA LYS A 96 -20.57 2.21 -3.43
C LYS A 96 -19.73 3.46 -3.57
N GLN A 97 -19.96 4.46 -2.70
CA GLN A 97 -19.17 5.68 -2.70
C GLN A 97 -17.69 5.41 -2.39
N LYS A 98 -17.41 4.59 -1.37
CA LYS A 98 -16.01 4.21 -1.04
C LYS A 98 -15.34 3.41 -2.15
N ILE A 99 -16.07 2.50 -2.82
CA ILE A 99 -15.55 1.77 -3.97
C ILE A 99 -15.24 2.72 -5.13
N GLN A 100 -16.08 3.75 -5.35
CA GLN A 100 -15.81 4.77 -6.35
C GLN A 100 -14.55 5.58 -6.02
N TYR A 101 -14.38 6.01 -4.76
CA TYR A 101 -13.14 6.68 -4.33
C TYR A 101 -11.92 5.77 -4.43
N LEU A 102 -12.03 4.49 -4.05
CA LEU A 102 -10.96 3.52 -4.24
C LEU A 102 -10.57 3.41 -5.72
N LYS A 103 -11.56 3.32 -6.61
CA LYS A 103 -11.33 3.23 -8.06
C LYS A 103 -10.58 4.45 -8.59
N GLU A 104 -11.05 5.64 -8.26
CA GLU A 104 -10.40 6.91 -8.66
C GLU A 104 -9.01 7.05 -8.04
N GLY A 105 -8.85 6.69 -6.77
CA GLY A 105 -7.56 6.72 -6.07
C GLY A 105 -6.54 5.78 -6.70
N LEU A 106 -6.94 4.56 -7.10
CA LEU A 106 -6.08 3.64 -7.86
C LEU A 106 -5.67 4.21 -9.22
N GLU A 107 -6.55 4.95 -9.90
CA GLU A 107 -6.20 5.66 -11.14
C GLU A 107 -5.20 6.78 -10.88
N LYS A 108 -5.35 7.52 -9.78
CA LYS A 108 -4.39 8.57 -9.38
C LYS A 108 -3.05 8.02 -8.92
N LEU A 109 -2.97 6.82 -8.39
CA LEU A 109 -1.67 6.15 -8.11
C LEU A 109 -0.86 5.86 -9.38
N LEU A 110 -1.48 5.91 -10.56
CA LEU A 110 -0.79 5.78 -11.84
C LEU A 110 -0.33 7.13 -12.41
N ASP A 111 -0.70 8.24 -11.75
CA ASP A 111 -0.26 9.58 -12.11
C ASP A 111 1.21 9.75 -11.73
N TRP A 112 2.00 10.36 -12.63
CA TRP A 112 3.43 10.51 -12.43
C TRP A 112 3.75 11.44 -11.25
N ASP A 113 3.01 12.53 -11.09
CA ASP A 113 3.26 13.50 -10.01
C ASP A 113 2.97 12.87 -8.64
N VAL A 114 1.98 11.98 -8.57
CA VAL A 114 1.64 11.23 -7.36
C VAL A 114 2.73 10.20 -7.05
N GLU A 115 3.12 9.39 -8.03
CA GLU A 115 4.13 8.35 -7.82
C GLU A 115 5.50 8.93 -7.46
N ASP A 116 5.92 10.00 -8.15
CA ASP A 116 7.18 10.71 -7.87
C ASP A 116 7.19 11.25 -6.43
N TYR A 117 6.11 11.92 -6.02
CA TYR A 117 5.96 12.42 -4.65
C TYR A 117 6.02 11.31 -3.61
N LEU A 118 5.26 10.22 -3.79
CA LEU A 118 5.21 9.10 -2.84
C LEU A 118 6.57 8.40 -2.72
N TYR A 119 7.25 8.21 -3.86
CA TYR A 119 8.57 7.60 -3.90
C TYR A 119 9.62 8.48 -3.22
N ASP A 120 9.64 9.79 -3.50
CA ASP A 120 10.58 10.73 -2.90
C ASP A 120 10.34 10.89 -1.39
N LEU A 121 9.08 10.95 -0.95
CA LEU A 121 8.73 10.94 0.47
C LEU A 121 9.28 9.68 1.15
N TYR A 122 8.96 8.51 0.60
CA TYR A 122 9.41 7.22 1.13
C TYR A 122 10.94 7.17 1.20
N LYS A 123 11.62 7.52 0.11
CA LYS A 123 13.07 7.50 0.00
C LYS A 123 13.73 8.46 1.00
N SER A 124 13.22 9.68 1.12
CA SER A 124 13.76 10.71 2.03
C SER A 124 13.68 10.28 3.50
N ILE A 125 12.59 9.62 3.90
CA ILE A 125 12.48 9.07 5.27
C ILE A 125 13.43 7.88 5.45
N ARG A 126 13.52 7.00 4.44
CA ARG A 126 14.41 5.83 4.49
C ARG A 126 15.88 6.22 4.59
N SER A 127 16.33 7.22 3.85
CA SER A 127 17.70 7.76 3.91
C SER A 127 17.95 8.56 5.18
N GLY A 128 16.90 9.18 5.74
CA GLY A 128 16.98 10.08 6.87
C GLY A 128 17.17 11.55 6.48
N ASP A 129 17.00 11.89 5.20
CA ASP A 129 16.96 13.26 4.71
C ASP A 129 15.72 13.99 5.23
N LEU A 130 14.63 13.24 5.44
CA LEU A 130 13.43 13.69 6.14
C LEU A 130 13.26 12.88 7.44
N ILE A 131 13.18 13.55 8.57
CA ILE A 131 12.92 12.94 9.88
C ILE A 131 11.49 13.30 10.29
N PRO A 132 10.55 12.34 10.34
CA PRO A 132 9.20 12.60 10.83
C PRO A 132 9.19 13.11 12.27
N LEU A 133 8.23 13.96 12.62
CA LEU A 133 8.13 14.54 13.97
C LEU A 133 7.96 13.48 15.06
N ASP A 134 7.37 12.35 14.70
CA ASP A 134 7.11 11.18 15.53
C ASP A 134 8.23 10.13 15.45
N PHE A 135 9.42 10.47 14.96
CA PHE A 135 10.51 9.51 14.79
C PHE A 135 10.93 8.79 16.08
N ASP A 136 10.88 9.47 17.23
CA ASP A 136 11.25 8.89 18.52
C ASP A 136 10.35 7.70 18.90
N PHE A 137 9.07 7.74 18.52
CA PHE A 137 8.13 6.62 18.72
C PHE A 137 8.59 5.36 17.97
N TYR A 138 9.04 5.50 16.72
CA TYR A 138 9.57 4.39 15.93
C TYR A 138 10.85 3.81 16.53
N LEU A 139 11.71 4.69 17.05
CA LEU A 139 12.94 4.29 17.68
C LEU A 139 12.70 3.51 18.98
N GLU A 140 11.73 3.94 19.80
CA GLU A 140 11.28 3.23 20.99
C GLU A 140 10.72 1.85 20.63
N ARG A 141 9.83 1.75 19.64
CA ARG A 141 9.29 0.46 19.18
C ARG A 141 10.38 -0.53 18.78
N VAL A 142 11.40 -0.09 18.05
CA VAL A 142 12.52 -0.94 17.65
C VAL A 142 13.36 -1.37 18.86
N ARG A 143 13.56 -0.47 19.84
CA ARG A 143 14.27 -0.80 21.09
C ARG A 143 13.50 -1.85 21.89
N ASP A 144 12.20 -1.69 22.03
CA ASP A 144 11.33 -2.64 22.75
C ASP A 144 11.32 -3.99 22.06
N TRP A 145 11.13 -4.02 20.74
CA TRP A 145 11.21 -5.26 19.96
C TRP A 145 12.56 -5.98 20.15
N ALA A 146 13.67 -5.25 20.08
CA ALA A 146 15.01 -5.81 20.27
C ALA A 146 15.19 -6.38 21.68
N TYR A 147 14.66 -5.68 22.70
CA TYR A 147 14.65 -6.13 24.08
C TYR A 147 13.86 -7.43 24.26
N PHE A 148 12.60 -7.47 23.80
CA PHE A 148 11.72 -8.63 23.98
C PHE A 148 12.13 -9.86 23.17
N THR A 149 12.81 -9.67 22.04
CA THR A 149 13.29 -10.78 21.21
C THR A 149 14.72 -11.20 21.52
N GLY A 150 15.40 -10.53 22.47
CA GLY A 150 16.79 -10.81 22.84
C GLY A 150 17.83 -10.42 21.77
N HIS A 151 17.43 -9.68 20.73
CA HIS A 151 18.33 -9.24 19.67
C HIS A 151 19.18 -8.06 20.15
N ARG A 152 20.51 -8.22 20.14
CA ARG A 152 21.43 -7.11 20.37
C ARG A 152 21.65 -6.34 19.08
N LEU A 153 20.89 -5.26 18.89
CA LEU A 153 21.09 -4.33 17.78
C LEU A 153 22.01 -3.17 18.18
N ASP A 154 22.97 -2.85 17.32
CA ASP A 154 23.72 -1.60 17.40
C ASP A 154 22.81 -0.39 17.12
N TRP A 155 23.30 0.82 17.41
CA TRP A 155 22.52 2.05 17.30
C TRP A 155 22.14 2.39 15.84
N GLU A 156 23.04 2.16 14.89
CA GLU A 156 22.82 2.44 13.48
C GLU A 156 21.74 1.52 12.90
N THR A 157 21.77 0.24 13.26
CA THR A 157 20.74 -0.73 12.89
C THR A 157 19.38 -0.34 13.46
N LYS A 158 19.31 0.14 14.71
CA LYS A 158 18.05 0.63 15.31
C LYS A 158 17.48 1.81 14.53
N ILE A 159 18.31 2.82 14.22
CA ILE A 159 17.90 3.98 13.40
C ILE A 159 17.40 3.52 12.03
N ARG A 160 18.13 2.62 11.37
CA ARG A 160 17.76 2.11 10.05
C ARG A 160 16.41 1.40 10.04
N TYR A 161 16.10 0.64 11.09
CA TYR A 161 14.81 -0.04 11.25
C TYR A 161 13.70 0.96 11.56
N ALA A 162 13.94 1.92 12.46
CA ALA A 162 12.98 2.98 12.77
C ALA A 162 12.61 3.79 11.52
N ARG A 163 13.61 4.14 10.68
CA ARG A 163 13.37 4.79 9.38
C ARG A 163 12.57 3.93 8.42
N LYS A 164 12.77 2.60 8.44
CA LYS A 164 11.99 1.67 7.61
C LYS A 164 10.52 1.67 8.01
N GLU A 165 10.24 1.59 9.31
CA GLU A 165 8.87 1.63 9.84
C GLU A 165 8.22 2.99 9.60
N ALA A 166 8.92 4.08 9.89
CA ALA A 166 8.40 5.43 9.67
C ALA A 166 8.08 5.70 8.20
N ALA A 167 8.94 5.27 7.28
CA ALA A 167 8.70 5.43 5.85
C ALA A 167 7.48 4.63 5.38
N TYR A 168 7.30 3.40 5.91
CA TYR A 168 6.13 2.59 5.60
C TYR A 168 4.84 3.23 6.11
N ASP A 169 4.81 3.64 7.38
CA ASP A 169 3.61 4.22 7.99
C ASP A 169 3.20 5.50 7.29
N ARG A 170 4.17 6.34 6.90
CA ARG A 170 3.91 7.56 6.13
C ARG A 170 3.39 7.24 4.73
N LEU A 171 4.05 6.36 3.98
CA LEU A 171 3.56 5.91 2.67
C LEU A 171 2.13 5.35 2.77
N SER A 172 1.87 4.51 3.76
CA SER A 172 0.56 3.90 4.01
C SER A 172 -0.51 4.95 4.31
N SER A 173 -0.18 5.95 5.13
CA SER A 173 -1.10 7.05 5.45
C SER A 173 -1.47 7.86 4.21
N HIS A 174 -0.49 8.19 3.36
CA HIS A 174 -0.74 8.91 2.11
C HIS A 174 -1.59 8.09 1.14
N ILE A 175 -1.29 6.81 0.95
CA ILE A 175 -2.07 5.93 0.07
C ILE A 175 -3.50 5.82 0.57
N LYS A 176 -3.71 5.53 1.86
CA LYS A 176 -5.07 5.47 2.44
C LYS A 176 -5.83 6.79 2.26
N CYS A 177 -5.15 7.92 2.43
CA CYS A 177 -5.74 9.24 2.20
C CYS A 177 -6.17 9.42 0.75
N LEU A 178 -5.31 9.09 -0.21
CA LEU A 178 -5.62 9.14 -1.63
C LEU A 178 -6.79 8.22 -2.00
N LEU A 179 -6.85 7.01 -1.46
CA LEU A 179 -7.93 6.04 -1.76
C LEU A 179 -9.28 6.39 -1.12
N SER A 180 -9.27 7.26 -0.09
CA SER A 180 -10.48 7.70 0.62
C SER A 180 -11.01 9.05 0.15
N ASN A 181 -10.12 9.93 -0.32
CA ASN A 181 -10.48 11.24 -0.87
C ASN A 181 -9.53 11.63 -2.02
N PRO A 182 -9.70 11.03 -3.21
CA PRO A 182 -8.80 11.27 -4.34
C PRO A 182 -8.75 12.74 -4.77
N GLU A 183 -9.91 13.40 -4.85
CA GLU A 183 -10.00 14.80 -5.28
C GLU A 183 -9.30 15.73 -4.28
N GLY A 184 -9.59 15.58 -2.98
CA GLY A 184 -8.95 16.37 -1.93
C GLY A 184 -7.44 16.16 -1.91
N TYR A 185 -6.99 14.91 -2.01
CA TYR A 185 -5.56 14.60 -2.09
C TYR A 185 -4.89 15.33 -3.25
N MET A 186 -5.48 15.28 -4.46
CA MET A 186 -4.91 15.95 -5.64
C MET A 186 -4.94 17.48 -5.53
N GLN A 187 -5.96 18.06 -4.90
CA GLN A 187 -6.01 19.50 -4.63
C GLN A 187 -4.85 19.91 -3.72
N HIS A 188 -4.63 19.20 -2.62
CA HIS A 188 -3.59 19.50 -1.64
C HIS A 188 -2.17 19.19 -2.14
N LEU A 189 -2.02 18.20 -3.03
CA LEU A 189 -0.76 17.98 -3.74
C LEU A 189 -0.38 19.22 -4.57
N LYS A 190 -1.34 19.80 -5.28
CA LYS A 190 -1.12 20.99 -6.13
C LYS A 190 -0.88 22.27 -5.34
N SER A 191 -1.53 22.44 -4.18
CA SER A 191 -1.32 23.61 -3.31
C SER A 191 -0.07 23.49 -2.43
N GLY A 192 0.58 22.32 -2.37
CA GLY A 192 1.81 22.11 -1.60
C GLY A 192 1.60 21.94 -0.10
N ASP A 193 0.36 21.76 0.36
CA ASP A 193 0.00 21.56 1.77
C ASP A 193 -0.46 20.12 2.08
N LEU A 194 -0.15 19.18 1.18
CA LEU A 194 -0.52 17.76 1.27
C LEU A 194 -0.15 17.10 2.59
N GLU A 195 1.07 17.34 3.11
CA GLU A 195 1.50 16.74 4.38
C GLU A 195 0.59 17.16 5.55
N LYS A 196 0.16 18.43 5.57
CA LYS A 196 -0.78 18.92 6.57
C LYS A 196 -2.15 18.27 6.40
N PHE A 197 -2.65 18.20 5.17
CA PHE A 197 -3.92 17.55 4.84
C PHE A 197 -3.96 16.09 5.31
N VAL A 198 -2.94 15.30 4.98
CA VAL A 198 -2.86 13.88 5.36
C VAL A 198 -2.81 13.72 6.88
N ARG A 199 -2.03 14.56 7.58
CA ARG A 199 -1.93 14.53 9.05
C ARG A 199 -3.23 14.91 9.78
N GLU A 200 -4.04 15.79 9.21
CA GLU A 200 -5.25 16.30 9.87
C GLU A 200 -6.48 15.44 9.58
N LEU A 201 -6.64 14.95 8.34
CA LEU A 201 -7.88 14.33 7.88
C LEU A 201 -7.78 12.82 7.63
N CYS A 202 -6.56 12.28 7.52
CA CYS A 202 -6.35 10.88 7.13
C CYS A 202 -5.61 10.07 8.21
N LYS A 203 -5.75 10.46 9.49
CA LYS A 203 -5.27 9.65 10.61
C LYS A 203 -5.97 8.29 10.59
N SER A 204 -5.20 7.23 10.31
CA SER A 204 -5.60 5.85 10.57
C SER A 204 -5.26 5.44 12.00
#